data_AF-A0A9X9A8X2-F1
#
_entry.id   AF-A0A9X9A8X2-F1
#
_cell.length_a   1.000
_cell.length_b   1.000
_cell.length_c   1.000
_cell.angle_alpha   90.00
_cell.angle_beta   90.00
_cell.angle_gamma   90.00
#
_symmetry.space_group_name_H-M   'P 1'
#
loop_
_entity.id
_entity.type
_entity.pdbx_description
1 polymer ?
#
loop_
_entity_poly.entity_id
_entity_poly.type
_entity_poly.pdbx_seq_one_letter_code
_entity_poly.pdbx_strand_id
1 'polypeptide(L)' 'LFLDLKACPKGEVLEEIATFEEFKESKCEVVVLVADGEYIQIYAKNQEEIEMMYENAVNQGFYVEYITDENDGRTRLSVW' A
#
# COMPACT_ATOMS: atom_id res chain seq x y z
N LEU A 1 1.54 6.80 -15.66
CA LEU A 1 0.30 6.98 -14.88
C LEU A 1 0.64 6.81 -13.41
N PHE A 2 0.32 7.78 -12.56
CA PHE A 2 0.68 7.77 -11.14
C PHE A 2 -0.58 7.88 -10.29
N LEU A 3 -0.83 6.93 -9.39
CA LEU A 3 -1.96 6.97 -8.45
C LEU A 3 -1.55 6.55 -7.05
N ASP A 4 -2.08 7.29 -6.08
CA ASP A 4 -2.05 6.93 -4.67
C ASP A 4 -3.51 6.71 -4.22
N LEU A 5 -3.89 5.45 -3.95
CA LEU A 5 -5.22 5.08 -3.48
C LEU A 5 -5.17 4.73 -1.99
N LYS A 6 -6.18 5.16 -1.23
CA LYS A 6 -6.28 4.96 0.22
C LYS A 6 -7.68 4.47 0.56
N ALA A 7 -7.75 3.34 1.25
CA ALA A 7 -8.99 2.77 1.75
C ALA A 7 -9.10 3.05 3.25
N CYS A 8 -10.08 3.89 3.61
CA CYS A 8 -10.37 4.25 5.00
C CYS A 8 -11.82 3.91 5.35
N PRO A 9 -12.13 3.65 6.63
CA PRO A 9 -13.49 3.44 7.10
C PRO A 9 -14.42 4.58 6.68
N LYS A 10 -15.65 4.22 6.29
CA LYS A 10 -16.65 5.17 5.81
C LYS A 10 -17.02 6.16 6.91
N GLY A 11 -17.02 7.45 6.58
CA GLY A 11 -17.43 8.53 7.48
C GLY A 11 -16.29 9.14 8.29
N GLU A 12 -15.07 8.62 8.15
CA GLU A 12 -13.87 9.25 8.71
C GLU A 12 -13.41 10.42 7.83
N VAL A 13 -12.79 11.42 8.48
CA VAL A 13 -12.10 12.49 7.76
C VAL A 13 -10.82 11.89 7.19
N LEU A 14 -10.64 12.00 5.87
CA LEU A 14 -9.39 11.63 5.22
C LEU A 14 -8.31 12.63 5.65
N GLU A 15 -7.50 12.23 6.61
CA GLU A 15 -6.26 12.93 6.94
C GLU A 15 -5.23 12.73 5.83
N GLU A 16 -4.35 13.71 5.64
CA GLU A 16 -3.24 13.58 4.70
C GLU A 16 -2.24 12.56 5.27
N ILE A 17 -2.12 11.42 4.60
CA ILE A 17 -1.12 10.39 4.91
C ILE A 17 0.00 10.51 3.89
N ALA A 18 1.16 11.02 4.31
CA ALA A 18 2.33 11.27 3.47
C ALA A 18 3.48 10.30 3.77
N THR A 19 3.48 9.63 4.92
CA THR A 19 4.56 8.71 5.34
C THR A 19 4.00 7.36 5.81
N PHE A 20 4.88 6.36 5.88
CA PHE A 20 4.52 5.04 6.42
C PHE A 20 4.14 5.10 7.91
N GLU A 21 4.81 5.95 8.70
CA GLU A 21 4.47 6.15 10.12
C GLU A 21 3.07 6.75 10.28
N GLU A 22 2.73 7.77 9.50
CA GLU A 22 1.37 8.34 9.49
C GLU A 22 0.34 7.30 9.04
N PHE A 23 0.68 6.44 8.07
CA PHE A 23 -0.20 5.34 7.69
C PHE A 23 -0.48 4.42 8.87
N LYS A 24 0.56 3.95 9.58
CA LYS A 24 0.42 3.07 10.76
C LYS A 24 -0.48 3.66 11.84
N GLU A 25 -0.37 4.96 12.12
CA GLU A 25 -1.16 5.64 13.15
C GLU A 25 -2.58 6.05 12.69
N SER A 26 -2.81 6.17 11.37
CA SER A 26 -4.11 6.57 10.83
C SER A 26 -5.20 5.50 10.98
N LYS A 27 -6.44 5.83 10.64
CA LYS A 27 -7.52 4.84 10.46
C LYS A 27 -7.53 4.19 9.07
N CYS A 28 -6.62 4.58 8.17
CA CYS A 28 -6.51 3.95 6.85
C CYS A 28 -6.12 2.49 7.01
N GLU A 29 -6.76 1.61 6.26
CA GLU A 29 -6.57 0.16 6.35
C GLU A 29 -5.62 -0.32 5.25
N VAL A 30 -5.76 0.24 4.04
CA VAL A 30 -4.96 -0.13 2.86
C VAL A 30 -4.49 1.11 2.10
N VAL A 31 -3.24 1.08 1.65
CA VAL A 31 -2.67 2.03 0.69
C VAL A 31 -2.19 1.28 -0.54
N VAL A 32 -2.55 1.77 -1.73
CA VAL A 32 -2.08 1.23 -3.01
C VAL A 32 -1.38 2.34 -3.79
N LEU A 33 -0.11 2.13 -4.10
CA LEU A 33 0.71 3.02 -4.90
C LEU A 33 0.88 2.40 -6.28
N VAL A 34 0.53 3.13 -7.34
CA VAL A 34 0.60 2.66 -8.73
C VAL A 34 1.48 3.60 -9.55
N ALA A 35 2.55 3.06 -10.12
CA ALA A 35 3.41 3.74 -11.09
C ALA A 35 3.38 3.00 -12.43
N ASP A 36 3.00 3.74 -13.47
CA ASP A 36 2.88 3.33 -14.86
C ASP A 36 2.00 2.09 -15.12
N GLY A 37 1.16 1.72 -14.15
CA GLY A 37 0.26 0.56 -14.26
C GLY A 37 0.96 -0.79 -14.17
N GLU A 38 2.29 -0.80 -14.04
CA GLU A 38 3.13 -2.00 -13.98
C GLU A 38 3.76 -2.18 -12.60
N TYR A 39 4.00 -1.08 -11.87
CA TYR A 39 4.55 -1.11 -10.53
C TYR A 39 3.45 -0.79 -9.52
N ILE A 40 3.04 -1.80 -8.76
CA ILE A 40 1.99 -1.70 -7.75
C ILE A 40 2.60 -2.10 -6.40
N GLN A 41 2.55 -1.18 -5.43
CA GLN A 41 2.88 -1.47 -4.04
C GLN A 41 1.61 -1.39 -3.20
N ILE A 42 1.41 -2.39 -2.34
CA ILE A 42 0.24 -2.46 -1.46
C ILE A 42 0.73 -2.54 -0.02
N TYR A 43 0.25 -1.63 0.82
CA TYR A 43 0.47 -1.64 2.26
C TYR A 43 -0.86 -1.92 2.94
N ALA A 44 -0.88 -2.88 3.86
CA ALA A 44 -2.04 -3.21 4.67
C ALA A 44 -1.60 -3.44 6.12
N LYS A 45 -2.48 -3.10 7.07
CA LYS A 45 -2.18 -3.28 8.51
C LYS A 45 -2.47 -4.70 9.01
N ASN A 46 -3.39 -5.39 8.36
CA ASN A 46 -3.76 -6.74 8.71
C ASN A 46 -2.89 -7.74 7.92
N GLN A 47 -2.22 -8.62 8.65
CA GLN A 47 -1.36 -9.65 8.07
C GLN A 47 -2.13 -10.64 7.18
N GLU A 48 -3.35 -11.01 7.57
CA GLU A 48 -4.19 -11.91 6.77
C GLU A 48 -4.59 -11.27 5.44
N GLU A 49 -4.87 -9.96 5.45
CA GLU A 49 -5.21 -9.22 4.24
C GLU A 49 -4.04 -9.14 3.26
N ILE A 50 -2.82 -8.90 3.75
CA ILE A 50 -1.64 -8.84 2.88
C ILE A 50 -1.29 -10.20 2.30
N GLU A 51 -1.45 -11.28 3.07
CA GLU A 51 -1.25 -12.65 2.60
C GLU A 51 -2.27 -13.05 1.53
N MET A 52 -3.56 -12.73 1.72
CA MET A 52 -4.59 -12.96 0.71
C MET A 52 -4.30 -12.21 -0.60
N MET A 53 -3.84 -10.95 -0.51
CA MET A 53 -3.48 -10.16 -1.69
C MET A 53 -2.25 -10.72 -2.40
N TYR A 54 -1.24 -11.15 -1.63
CA TYR A 54 -0.04 -11.81 -2.15
C TYR A 54 -0.42 -13.08 -2.93
N GLU A 55 -1.20 -13.98 -2.31
CA GLU A 55 -1.63 -15.23 -2.94
C GLU A 55 -2.44 -14.97 -4.22
N ASN A 56 -3.37 -14.01 -4.16
CA ASN A 56 -4.16 -13.62 -5.33
C ASN A 56 -3.30 -13.08 -6.48
N ALA A 57 -2.28 -12.27 -6.20
CA ALA A 57 -1.38 -11.74 -7.21
C ALA A 57 -0.49 -12.84 -7.82
N VAL A 58 0.06 -13.73 -6.98
CA VAL A 58 0.83 -14.90 -7.44
C VAL A 58 -0.03 -15.82 -8.32
N ASN A 59 -1.27 -16.09 -7.91
CA ASN A 59 -2.20 -16.93 -8.68
C ASN A 59 -2.57 -16.33 -10.05
N GLN A 60 -2.48 -15.01 -10.20
CA GLN A 60 -2.67 -14.32 -11.48
C GLN A 60 -1.39 -14.24 -12.32
N GLY A 61 -0.26 -14.77 -11.81
CA GLY A 61 1.02 -14.80 -12.52
C GLY A 61 1.84 -13.51 -12.41
N PHE A 62 1.52 -12.64 -11.46
CA PHE A 62 2.35 -11.47 -11.18
C PHE A 62 3.64 -11.85 -10.45
N TYR A 63 4.70 -11.09 -10.70
CA TYR A 63 5.87 -11.07 -9.82
C TYR A 63 5.51 -10.30 -8.55
N VAL A 64 5.76 -10.89 -7.39
CA VAL A 64 5.42 -10.31 -6.09
C VAL A 64 6.60 -10.45 -5.16
N GLU A 65 6.92 -9.37 -4.44
CA GLU A 65 7.91 -9.35 -3.38
C GLU A 65 7.35 -8.61 -2.17
N TYR A 66 7.76 -9.00 -0.96
CA TYR A 66 7.39 -8.26 0.25
C TYR A 66 8.23 -7.00 0.36
N ILE A 67 7.58 -5.92 0.78
CA ILE A 67 8.23 -4.66 1.12
C ILE A 67 8.71 -4.76 2.58
N THR A 68 9.98 -4.43 2.80
CA THR A 68 10.64 -4.42 4.10
C THR A 68 11.47 -3.15 4.25
N ASP A 69 11.87 -2.84 5.48
CA ASP A 69 12.77 -1.71 5.76
C ASP A 69 14.12 -1.81 5.02
N GLU A 70 14.49 -3.00 4.53
CA GLU A 70 15.73 -3.23 3.79
C GLU A 70 15.61 -2.92 2.29
N ASN A 71 14.42 -3.09 1.70
CA ASN A 71 14.20 -2.91 0.27
C ASN A 71 13.33 -1.69 -0.08
N ASP A 72 12.75 -1.01 0.91
CA ASP A 72 12.00 0.23 0.73
C ASP A 72 12.73 1.43 1.34
N GLY A 73 13.52 2.12 0.51
CA GLY A 73 14.22 3.34 0.91
C GLY A 73 13.37 4.61 0.89
N ARG A 74 12.05 4.50 0.70
CA ARG A 74 11.18 5.68 0.56
C ARG A 74 10.98 6.36 1.89
N THR A 75 10.99 7.69 1.85
CA THR A 75 10.61 8.54 2.99
C THR A 75 9.16 9.02 2.92
N ARG A 76 8.54 8.87 1.74
CA ARG A 76 7.15 9.24 1.47
C ARG A 76 6.35 8.05 0.94
N LEU A 77 5.10 7.96 1.37
CA LEU A 77 4.12 7.00 0.90
C LEU A 77 3.38 7.54 -0.32
N SER A 78 4.14 7.90 -1.35
CA SER A 78 3.65 8.46 -2.62
C SER A 78 4.52 7.98 -3.77
N VAL A 79 3.95 7.81 -4.96
CA VAL A 79 4.70 7.51 -6.20
C VAL A 79 5.53 8.68 -6.76
N TRP A 80 5.47 9.84 -6.10
CA TRP A 80 6.21 11.08 -6.39
C TRP A 80 7.13 11.46 -5.24
#